data_AF-A0A892IDX2-F1
#
_entry.id   AF-A0A892IDX2-F1
#
_cell.length_a   1.000
_cell.length_b   1.000
_cell.length_c   1.000
_cell.angle_alpha   90.00
_cell.angle_beta   90.00
_cell.angle_gamma   90.00
#
_symmetry.space_group_name_H-M   'P 1'
#
loop_
_entity.id
_entity.type
_entity.pdbx_description
1 polymer ?
#
loop_
_entity_poly.entity_id
_entity_poly.type
_entity_poly.pdbx_seq_one_letter_code
_entity_poly.pdbx_strand_id
1 'polypeptide(L)'
;MRKGTETDERAPDTRERILRTASELFYREGTRAVGVDLIVAQAGVAKTSLYRYFATKDDLIEAFLLREDADFWVHWDDVAARYRRNPRDELDAQLQWIGERIARPGYRGCPQINIAAEYADENHPARKVAVAHKQELRRRLTELASAIGVDDPETFALRLATVIDGALSSGRALHAQGPVRFLHEFAQLLLPKPRKK
;
A
#
# COMPACT_ATOMS: atom_id res chain seq x y z
N MET A 1 31.27 -40.54 9.19
CA MET A 1 30.74 -39.49 10.11
C MET A 1 31.75 -38.35 10.05
N ARG A 2 31.45 -37.12 9.62
CA ARG A 2 30.32 -36.24 9.92
C ARG A 2 29.96 -35.41 8.67
N LYS A 3 28.66 -35.31 8.34
CA LYS A 3 28.12 -34.31 7.42
C LYS A 3 28.12 -32.97 8.15
N GLY A 4 28.85 -31.99 7.65
CA GLY A 4 28.74 -30.60 8.07
C GLY A 4 27.44 -30.02 7.53
N THR A 5 26.57 -29.58 8.42
CA THR A 5 25.42 -28.73 8.12
C THR A 5 25.92 -27.36 7.71
N GLU A 6 25.95 -27.08 6.40
CA GLU A 6 26.07 -25.71 5.88
C GLU A 6 24.76 -24.98 6.18
N THR A 7 24.78 -24.16 7.23
CA THR A 7 23.71 -23.21 7.52
C THR A 7 23.71 -22.09 6.48
N ASP A 8 22.86 -22.27 5.48
CA ASP A 8 21.96 -21.32 4.82
C ASP A 8 22.20 -19.78 4.89
N GLU A 9 23.40 -19.29 4.59
CA GLU A 9 23.62 -17.85 4.35
C GLU A 9 23.08 -17.38 2.98
N ARG A 10 22.69 -18.32 2.09
CA ARG A 10 22.26 -18.05 0.71
C ARG A 10 20.72 -18.01 0.51
N ALA A 11 19.93 -18.59 1.42
CA ALA A 11 18.47 -18.52 1.32
C ALA A 11 17.84 -17.16 1.58
N PRO A 12 18.34 -16.31 2.51
CA PRO A 12 17.75 -14.98 2.70
C PRO A 12 17.80 -14.19 1.40
N ASP A 13 18.94 -14.24 0.70
CA ASP A 13 19.14 -13.62 -0.62
C ASP A 13 18.23 -14.21 -1.69
N THR A 14 18.04 -15.55 -1.72
CA THR A 14 17.21 -16.18 -2.76
C THR A 14 15.72 -15.87 -2.59
N ARG A 15 15.19 -15.98 -1.37
CA ARG A 15 13.79 -15.64 -1.09
C ARG A 15 13.52 -14.17 -1.41
N GLU A 16 14.42 -13.29 -0.97
CA GLU A 16 14.32 -11.86 -1.22
C GLU A 16 14.38 -11.54 -2.70
N ARG A 17 15.31 -12.15 -3.45
CA ARG A 17 15.41 -11.95 -4.90
C ARG A 17 14.14 -12.35 -5.64
N ILE A 18 13.54 -13.49 -5.27
CA ILE A 18 12.26 -13.93 -5.83
C ILE A 18 11.17 -12.90 -5.55
N LEU A 19 11.02 -12.48 -4.28
CA LEU A 19 9.97 -11.56 -3.89
C LEU A 19 10.16 -10.18 -4.53
N ARG A 20 11.38 -9.67 -4.62
CA ARG A 20 11.71 -8.42 -5.30
C ARG A 20 11.34 -8.48 -6.79
N THR A 21 11.81 -9.49 -7.51
CA THR A 21 11.47 -9.66 -8.93
C THR A 21 9.97 -9.83 -9.15
N ALA A 22 9.29 -10.61 -8.31
CA ALA A 22 7.84 -10.78 -8.37
C ALA A 22 7.10 -9.46 -8.11
N SER A 23 7.54 -8.67 -7.11
CA SER A 23 6.93 -7.38 -6.77
C SER A 23 7.01 -6.38 -7.92
N GLU A 24 8.21 -6.27 -8.54
CA GLU A 24 8.42 -5.40 -9.70
C GLU A 24 7.52 -5.79 -10.89
N LEU A 25 7.43 -7.10 -11.18
CA LEU A 25 6.60 -7.63 -12.26
C LEU A 25 5.11 -7.46 -11.97
N PHE A 26 4.65 -7.85 -10.77
CA PHE A 26 3.26 -7.76 -10.36
C PHE A 26 2.75 -6.33 -10.37
N TYR A 27 3.53 -5.37 -9.86
CA TYR A 27 3.12 -3.97 -9.88
C TYR A 27 3.05 -3.40 -11.30
N ARG A 28 4.02 -3.74 -12.15
CA ARG A 28 4.08 -3.22 -13.51
C ARG A 28 3.04 -3.85 -14.42
N GLU A 29 2.85 -5.16 -14.37
CA GLU A 29 2.15 -5.94 -15.40
C GLU A 29 0.85 -6.57 -14.91
N GLY A 30 0.60 -6.59 -13.60
CA GLY A 30 -0.58 -7.22 -12.98
C GLY A 30 -0.32 -8.68 -12.61
N THR A 31 -0.91 -9.13 -11.50
CA THR A 31 -0.60 -10.46 -10.95
C THR A 31 -1.15 -11.58 -11.81
N ARG A 32 -2.28 -11.37 -12.48
CA ARG A 32 -2.83 -12.37 -13.42
C ARG A 32 -1.98 -12.58 -14.67
N ALA A 33 -1.42 -11.50 -15.23
CA ALA A 33 -0.63 -11.57 -16.46
C ALA A 33 0.75 -12.21 -16.23
N VAL A 34 1.34 -12.02 -15.05
CA VAL A 34 2.68 -12.51 -14.74
C VAL A 34 2.65 -13.99 -14.34
N GLY A 35 3.26 -14.86 -15.15
CA GLY A 35 3.43 -16.28 -14.84
C GLY A 35 4.62 -16.56 -13.92
N VAL A 36 4.59 -17.69 -13.20
CA VAL A 36 5.71 -18.16 -12.36
C VAL A 36 6.98 -18.36 -13.19
N ASP A 37 6.85 -18.84 -14.43
CA ASP A 37 7.99 -19.11 -15.30
C ASP A 37 8.76 -17.82 -15.68
N LEU A 38 8.04 -16.71 -15.85
CA LEU A 38 8.65 -15.39 -16.08
C LEU A 38 9.42 -14.91 -14.84
N ILE A 39 8.84 -15.09 -13.65
CA ILE A 39 9.46 -14.68 -12.38
C ILE A 39 10.76 -15.45 -12.17
N VAL A 40 10.76 -16.78 -12.32
CA VAL A 40 11.95 -17.59 -12.06
C VAL A 40 13.05 -17.34 -13.09
N ALA A 41 12.68 -17.07 -14.35
CA ALA A 41 13.62 -16.68 -15.39
C ALA A 41 14.30 -15.35 -15.06
N GLN A 42 13.54 -14.32 -14.67
CA GLN A 42 14.11 -13.00 -14.32
C GLN A 42 14.86 -13.00 -12.97
N ALA A 43 14.40 -13.79 -12.00
CA ALA A 43 15.06 -13.93 -10.70
C ALA A 43 16.32 -14.81 -10.77
N GLY A 44 16.55 -15.52 -11.88
CA GLY A 44 17.69 -16.43 -12.03
C GLY A 44 17.65 -17.57 -11.02
N VAL A 45 16.48 -18.19 -10.82
CA VAL A 45 16.29 -19.31 -9.88
C VAL A 45 15.56 -20.47 -10.56
N ALA A 46 15.68 -21.66 -9.99
CA ALA A 46 14.85 -22.79 -10.41
C ALA A 46 13.42 -22.66 -9.86
N LYS A 47 12.42 -23.14 -10.62
CA LYS A 47 11.01 -23.19 -10.19
C LYS A 47 10.81 -23.96 -8.87
N THR A 48 11.56 -25.02 -8.66
CA THR A 48 11.59 -25.78 -7.39
C THR A 48 12.08 -24.94 -6.21
N SER A 49 13.00 -24.00 -6.44
CA SER A 49 13.46 -23.08 -5.39
C SER A 49 12.41 -22.05 -5.04
N LEU A 50 11.63 -21.55 -6.02
CA LEU A 50 10.50 -20.67 -5.73
C LEU A 50 9.46 -21.37 -4.86
N TYR A 51 9.03 -22.57 -5.23
CA TYR A 51 8.04 -23.31 -4.46
C TYR A 51 8.50 -23.78 -3.08
N ARG A 52 9.82 -23.79 -2.83
CA ARG A 52 10.37 -24.01 -1.49
C ARG A 52 10.07 -22.85 -0.53
N TYR A 53 9.97 -21.61 -1.04
CA TYR A 53 9.72 -20.42 -0.23
C TYR A 53 8.27 -19.93 -0.27
N PHE A 54 7.57 -20.16 -1.39
CA PHE A 54 6.18 -19.75 -1.60
C PHE A 54 5.43 -20.95 -2.17
N ALA A 55 4.61 -21.61 -1.36
CA ALA A 55 4.00 -22.89 -1.74
C ALA A 55 3.06 -22.74 -2.94
N THR A 56 2.43 -21.58 -3.07
CA THR A 56 1.61 -21.20 -4.22
C THR A 56 2.01 -19.84 -4.80
N LYS A 57 1.49 -19.53 -5.99
CA LYS A 57 1.61 -18.17 -6.55
C LYS A 57 0.82 -17.16 -5.70
N ASP A 58 -0.28 -17.59 -5.10
CA ASP A 58 -1.13 -16.72 -4.27
C ASP A 58 -0.40 -16.33 -2.97
N ASP A 59 0.41 -17.23 -2.40
CA ASP A 59 1.30 -16.92 -1.27
C ASP A 59 2.36 -15.88 -1.66
N LEU A 60 2.89 -15.97 -2.88
CA LEU A 60 3.85 -14.98 -3.39
C LEU A 60 3.18 -13.62 -3.65
N ILE A 61 1.93 -13.60 -4.11
CA ILE A 61 1.14 -12.38 -4.29
C ILE A 61 0.80 -11.75 -2.94
N GLU A 62 0.43 -12.56 -1.94
CA GLU A 62 0.22 -12.10 -0.57
C GLU A 62 1.50 -11.47 0.00
N ALA A 63 2.65 -12.14 -0.16
CA ALA A 63 3.93 -11.61 0.30
C ALA A 63 4.31 -10.29 -0.37
N PHE A 64 4.02 -10.14 -1.67
CA PHE A 64 4.16 -8.87 -2.38
C PHE A 64 3.29 -7.78 -1.74
N LEU A 65 2.02 -8.08 -1.47
CA LEU A 65 1.10 -7.11 -0.88
C LEU A 65 1.47 -6.72 0.55
N LEU A 66 1.95 -7.67 1.36
CA LEU A 66 2.44 -7.40 2.71
C LEU A 66 3.67 -6.49 2.69
N ARG A 67 4.55 -6.63 1.68
CA ARG A 67 5.69 -5.71 1.48
C ARG A 67 5.19 -4.30 1.16
N GLU A 68 4.31 -4.16 0.18
CA GLU A 68 3.74 -2.86 -0.21
C GLU A 68 2.95 -2.20 0.94
N ASP A 69 2.30 -3.00 1.77
CA ASP A 69 1.59 -2.55 2.97
C ASP A 69 2.56 -2.05 4.04
N ALA A 70 3.61 -2.81 4.34
CA ALA A 70 4.65 -2.43 5.29
C ALA A 70 5.34 -1.11 4.86
N ASP A 71 5.73 -1.00 3.58
CA ASP A 71 6.35 0.21 3.05
C ASP A 71 5.43 1.43 3.17
N PHE A 72 4.13 1.26 2.92
CA PHE A 72 3.14 2.32 3.11
C PHE A 72 3.06 2.77 4.57
N TRP A 73 2.97 1.84 5.50
CA TRP A 73 2.81 2.16 6.92
C TRP A 73 4.08 2.72 7.54
N VAL A 74 5.27 2.28 7.13
CA VAL A 74 6.54 2.90 7.54
C VAL A 74 6.56 4.38 7.18
N HIS A 75 6.19 4.72 5.94
CA HIS A 75 6.12 6.13 5.53
C HIS A 75 5.02 6.92 6.27
N TRP A 76 3.86 6.31 6.48
CA TRP A 76 2.80 6.92 7.29
C TRP A 76 3.29 7.25 8.70
N ASP A 77 3.96 6.28 9.35
CA ASP A 77 4.46 6.40 10.71
C ASP A 77 5.57 7.44 10.83
N ASP A 78 6.45 7.53 9.82
CA ASP A 78 7.47 8.57 9.71
C ASP A 78 6.86 9.98 9.64
N VAL A 79 5.77 10.15 8.88
CA VAL A 79 5.02 11.41 8.84
C VAL A 79 4.39 11.68 10.20
N ALA A 80 3.66 10.71 10.75
CA ALA A 80 2.98 10.84 12.04
C ALA A 80 3.94 11.20 13.20
N ALA A 81 5.14 10.64 13.20
CA ALA A 81 6.16 10.92 14.21
C ALA A 81 6.61 12.38 14.20
N ARG A 82 6.62 13.06 13.04
CA ARG A 82 7.04 14.47 12.90
C ARG A 82 6.00 15.45 13.41
N TYR A 83 4.72 15.07 13.42
CA TYR A 83 3.59 15.97 13.69
C TYR A 83 2.76 15.57 14.93
N ARG A 84 3.32 14.75 15.84
CA ARG A 84 2.67 14.22 17.06
C ARG A 84 1.85 15.22 17.90
N ARG A 85 2.15 16.52 17.84
CA ARG A 85 1.48 17.58 18.61
C ARG A 85 0.50 18.43 17.79
N ASN A 86 0.48 18.27 16.47
CA ASN A 86 -0.28 19.09 15.53
C ASN A 86 -1.05 18.17 14.56
N PRO A 87 -2.20 17.60 14.95
CA PRO A 87 -2.89 16.59 14.16
C PRO A 87 -3.47 17.14 12.83
N ARG A 88 -3.72 18.46 12.74
CA ARG A 88 -4.07 19.11 11.47
C ARG A 88 -2.89 19.11 10.49
N ASP A 89 -1.71 19.51 10.96
CA ASP A 89 -0.49 19.50 10.17
C ASP A 89 -0.10 18.06 9.77
N GLU A 90 -0.33 17.08 10.66
CA GLU A 90 -0.16 15.67 10.33
C GLU A 90 -1.05 15.26 9.16
N LEU A 91 -2.35 15.56 9.22
CA LEU A 91 -3.28 15.25 8.13
C LEU A 91 -2.84 15.88 6.81
N ASP A 92 -2.48 17.16 6.81
CA ASP A 92 -2.02 17.86 5.61
C ASP A 92 -0.73 17.22 5.06
N ALA A 93 0.20 16.82 5.93
CA ALA A 93 1.44 16.14 5.54
C ALA A 93 1.19 14.73 4.97
N GLN A 94 0.24 13.96 5.53
CA GLN A 94 -0.14 12.66 4.99
C GLN A 94 -0.72 12.80 3.58
N LEU A 95 -1.64 13.76 3.38
CA LEU A 95 -2.26 14.02 2.08
C LEU A 95 -1.25 14.53 1.05
N GLN A 96 -0.30 15.36 1.48
CA GLN A 96 0.84 15.80 0.65
C GLN A 96 1.64 14.59 0.17
N TRP A 97 2.08 13.74 1.09
CA TRP A 97 2.87 12.55 0.76
C TRP A 97 2.13 11.58 -0.16
N ILE A 98 0.83 11.33 0.08
CA ILE A 98 -0.01 10.51 -0.79
C ILE A 98 -0.07 11.12 -2.20
N GLY A 99 -0.30 12.42 -2.31
CA GLY A 99 -0.32 13.12 -3.59
C GLY A 99 1.02 13.02 -4.33
N GLU A 100 2.14 13.22 -3.62
CA GLU A 100 3.48 13.07 -4.19
C GLU A 100 3.72 11.64 -4.68
N ARG A 101 3.29 10.62 -3.92
CA ARG A 101 3.35 9.21 -4.34
C ARG A 101 2.62 8.99 -5.66
N ILE A 102 1.39 9.51 -5.80
CA ILE A 102 0.58 9.38 -7.03
C ILE A 102 1.26 10.08 -8.22
N ALA A 103 1.95 11.19 -7.97
CA ALA A 103 2.64 11.98 -9.00
C ALA A 103 3.93 11.32 -9.52
N ARG A 104 4.49 10.32 -8.82
CA ARG A 104 5.75 9.66 -9.22
C ARG A 104 5.65 9.06 -10.63
N PRO A 105 6.71 9.17 -11.47
CA PRO A 105 6.79 8.45 -12.73
C PRO A 105 6.59 6.94 -12.52
N GLY A 106 5.84 6.30 -13.42
CA GLY A 106 5.58 4.85 -13.33
C GLY A 106 4.54 4.43 -12.28
N TYR A 107 3.90 5.36 -11.56
CA TYR A 107 2.81 5.01 -10.64
C TYR A 107 1.65 4.31 -11.38
N ARG A 108 1.29 3.11 -10.92
CA ARG A 108 0.29 2.19 -11.49
C ARG A 108 -0.91 1.97 -10.55
N GLY A 109 -1.20 2.95 -9.70
CA GLY A 109 -2.25 2.84 -8.70
C GLY A 109 -1.75 2.21 -7.40
N CYS A 110 -2.69 2.03 -6.47
CA CYS A 110 -2.44 1.39 -5.18
C CYS A 110 -2.50 -0.14 -5.34
N PRO A 111 -1.45 -0.88 -4.94
CA PRO A 111 -1.44 -2.35 -5.02
C PRO A 111 -2.65 -3.02 -4.36
N GLN A 112 -3.09 -2.50 -3.21
CA GLN A 112 -4.23 -3.02 -2.46
C GLN A 112 -5.54 -2.88 -3.25
N ILE A 113 -5.76 -1.73 -3.90
CA ILE A 113 -6.94 -1.50 -4.75
C ILE A 113 -6.91 -2.41 -5.98
N ASN A 114 -5.75 -2.47 -6.66
CA ASN A 114 -5.58 -3.29 -7.86
C ASN A 114 -5.86 -4.77 -7.57
N ILE A 115 -5.34 -5.31 -6.47
CA ILE A 115 -5.56 -6.70 -6.09
C ILE A 115 -7.02 -6.96 -5.71
N ALA A 116 -7.67 -6.06 -4.98
CA ALA A 116 -9.10 -6.20 -4.67
C ALA A 116 -9.97 -6.15 -5.93
N ALA A 117 -9.57 -5.39 -6.96
CA ALA A 117 -10.24 -5.37 -8.25
C ALA A 117 -9.96 -6.63 -9.08
N GLU A 118 -8.74 -7.17 -9.00
CA GLU A 118 -8.41 -8.42 -9.67
C GLU A 118 -9.16 -9.59 -9.01
N TYR A 119 -8.98 -9.88 -7.74
CA TYR A 119 -9.46 -11.11 -7.12
C TYR A 119 -10.82 -10.92 -6.47
N ALA A 120 -11.89 -11.48 -7.05
CA ALA A 120 -13.24 -11.40 -6.49
C ALA A 120 -13.45 -12.26 -5.22
N ASP A 121 -12.71 -13.36 -5.07
CA ASP A 121 -12.82 -14.26 -3.92
C ASP A 121 -12.32 -13.59 -2.63
N GLU A 122 -13.24 -13.36 -1.69
CA GLU A 122 -12.99 -12.79 -0.36
C GLU A 122 -12.01 -13.61 0.49
N ASN A 123 -11.87 -14.91 0.20
CA ASN A 123 -10.96 -15.78 0.93
C ASN A 123 -9.53 -15.77 0.40
N HIS A 124 -9.30 -15.17 -0.78
CA HIS A 124 -7.96 -15.07 -1.35
C HIS A 124 -7.02 -14.34 -0.37
N PRO A 125 -5.84 -14.92 -0.03
CA PRO A 125 -4.96 -14.39 1.02
C PRO A 125 -4.58 -12.93 0.78
N ALA A 126 -4.20 -12.60 -0.46
CA ALA A 126 -3.86 -11.23 -0.82
C ALA A 126 -5.05 -10.24 -0.73
N ARG A 127 -6.30 -10.70 -0.91
CA ARG A 127 -7.47 -9.83 -0.75
C ARG A 127 -7.72 -9.50 0.72
N LYS A 128 -7.43 -10.44 1.63
CA LYS A 128 -7.49 -10.18 3.08
C LYS A 128 -6.51 -9.08 3.48
N VAL A 129 -5.29 -9.10 2.95
CA VAL A 129 -4.30 -8.01 3.16
C VAL A 129 -4.84 -6.68 2.63
N ALA A 130 -5.40 -6.65 1.43
CA ALA A 130 -5.97 -5.43 0.85
C ALA A 130 -7.12 -4.86 1.70
N VAL A 131 -8.02 -5.70 2.21
CA VAL A 131 -9.12 -5.29 3.09
C VAL A 131 -8.60 -4.77 4.43
N ALA A 132 -7.65 -5.47 5.05
CA ALA A 132 -7.03 -5.06 6.31
C ALA A 132 -6.36 -3.69 6.19
N HIS A 133 -5.64 -3.43 5.10
CA HIS A 133 -5.05 -2.12 4.81
C HIS A 133 -6.10 -0.99 4.77
N LYS A 134 -7.25 -1.22 4.12
CA LYS A 134 -8.33 -0.20 4.06
C LYS A 134 -8.98 0.03 5.42
N GLN A 135 -9.15 -1.02 6.21
CA GLN A 135 -9.66 -0.92 7.58
C GLN A 135 -8.68 -0.12 8.45
N GLU A 136 -7.38 -0.36 8.32
CA GLU A 136 -6.34 0.36 9.08
C GLU A 136 -6.24 1.84 8.66
N LEU A 137 -6.33 2.14 7.37
CA LEU A 137 -6.38 3.52 6.89
C LEU A 137 -7.58 4.27 7.47
N ARG A 138 -8.77 3.66 7.42
CA ARG A 138 -9.96 4.26 8.03
C ARG A 138 -9.76 4.47 9.54
N ARG A 139 -9.24 3.47 10.25
CA ARG A 139 -8.99 3.54 11.70
C ARG A 139 -8.07 4.71 12.06
N ARG A 140 -6.92 4.84 11.39
CA ARG A 140 -5.95 5.93 11.65
C ARG A 140 -6.49 7.31 11.26
N LEU A 141 -7.27 7.40 10.19
CA LEU A 141 -7.95 8.64 9.82
C LEU A 141 -9.02 9.04 10.85
N THR A 142 -9.73 8.07 11.44
CA THR A 142 -10.66 8.33 12.55
C THR A 142 -9.90 8.89 13.76
N GLU A 143 -8.75 8.31 14.12
CA GLU A 143 -7.91 8.82 15.23
C GLU A 143 -7.45 10.26 14.99
N LEU A 144 -7.00 10.57 13.76
CA LEU A 144 -6.64 11.93 13.37
C LEU A 144 -7.83 12.89 13.46
N ALA A 145 -8.99 12.50 12.93
CA ALA A 145 -10.19 13.32 12.95
C ALA A 145 -10.66 13.60 14.39
N SER A 146 -10.59 12.61 15.28
CA SER A 146 -10.85 12.78 16.71
C SER A 146 -9.86 13.75 17.36
N ALA A 147 -8.56 13.61 17.08
CA ALA A 147 -7.53 14.51 17.60
C ALA A 147 -7.66 15.96 17.09
N ILE A 148 -8.19 16.14 15.88
CA ILE A 148 -8.50 17.46 15.30
C ILE A 148 -9.74 18.10 15.96
N GLY A 149 -10.62 17.29 16.56
CA GLY A 149 -11.90 17.74 17.14
C GLY A 149 -13.02 17.83 16.12
N VAL A 150 -13.07 16.91 15.15
CA VAL A 150 -14.21 16.76 14.22
C VAL A 150 -15.40 16.17 14.97
N ASP A 151 -16.61 16.72 14.76
CA ASP A 151 -17.83 16.30 15.48
C ASP A 151 -18.23 14.84 15.21
N ASP A 152 -18.05 14.36 13.97
CA ASP A 152 -18.26 12.96 13.56
C ASP A 152 -16.99 12.40 12.88
N PRO A 153 -16.02 11.91 13.68
CA PRO A 153 -14.74 11.41 13.18
C PRO A 153 -14.87 10.21 12.23
N GLU A 154 -15.83 9.31 12.49
CA GLU A 154 -16.00 8.10 11.70
C GLU A 154 -16.50 8.39 10.29
N THR A 155 -17.52 9.25 10.16
CA THR A 155 -18.05 9.66 8.86
C THR A 155 -17.03 10.49 8.10
N PHE A 156 -16.29 11.38 8.78
CA PHE A 156 -15.20 12.13 8.17
C PHE A 156 -14.13 11.19 7.59
N ALA A 157 -13.65 10.24 8.41
CA ALA A 157 -12.63 9.28 8.02
C ALA A 157 -13.08 8.41 6.83
N LEU A 158 -14.33 7.94 6.82
CA LEU A 158 -14.87 7.16 5.72
C LEU A 158 -14.91 7.97 4.40
N ARG A 159 -15.38 9.22 4.46
CA ARG A 159 -15.42 10.11 3.27
C ARG A 159 -14.03 10.39 2.76
N LEU A 160 -13.10 10.71 3.66
CA LEU A 160 -11.73 11.01 3.28
C LEU A 160 -11.01 9.77 2.73
N ALA A 161 -11.17 8.60 3.35
CA ALA A 161 -10.63 7.33 2.84
C ALA A 161 -11.14 7.03 1.43
N THR A 162 -12.43 7.26 1.17
CA THR A 162 -13.03 7.09 -0.16
C THR A 162 -12.39 8.02 -1.20
N VAL A 163 -12.12 9.28 -0.83
CA VAL A 163 -11.45 10.24 -1.72
C VAL A 163 -9.98 9.89 -1.95
N ILE A 164 -9.28 9.46 -0.90
CA ILE A 164 -7.90 8.96 -1.01
C ILE A 164 -7.86 7.77 -1.97
N ASP A 165 -8.79 6.81 -1.86
CA ASP A 165 -8.88 5.67 -2.77
C ASP A 165 -9.16 6.09 -4.21
N GLY A 166 -10.06 7.04 -4.41
CA GLY A 166 -10.33 7.64 -5.72
C GLY A 166 -9.07 8.29 -6.33
N ALA A 167 -8.32 9.05 -5.53
CA ALA A 167 -7.07 9.66 -5.96
C ALA A 167 -5.96 8.62 -6.23
N LEU A 168 -5.85 7.61 -5.38
CA LEU A 168 -4.88 6.52 -5.54
C LEU A 168 -5.16 5.68 -6.80
N SER A 169 -6.43 5.47 -7.14
CA SER A 169 -6.85 4.67 -8.30
C SER A 169 -6.80 5.47 -9.61
N SER A 170 -7.36 6.69 -9.61
CA SER A 170 -7.64 7.45 -10.82
C SER A 170 -6.84 8.75 -10.94
N GLY A 171 -5.95 9.05 -9.99
CA GLY A 171 -5.43 10.39 -9.82
C GLY A 171 -4.61 10.91 -11.01
N ARG A 172 -3.90 10.04 -11.71
CA ARG A 172 -3.18 10.40 -12.95
C ARG A 172 -4.14 10.67 -14.13
N ALA A 173 -5.29 10.01 -14.16
CA ALA A 173 -6.27 10.15 -15.23
C ALA A 173 -7.18 11.37 -15.03
N LEU A 174 -7.53 11.68 -13.78
CA LEU A 174 -8.52 12.71 -13.46
C LEU A 174 -7.92 14.07 -13.05
N HIS A 175 -6.71 14.11 -12.48
CA HIS A 175 -6.19 15.33 -11.86
C HIS A 175 -5.08 15.99 -12.67
N ALA A 176 -5.47 16.67 -13.76
CA ALA A 176 -4.55 17.45 -14.61
C ALA A 176 -3.76 18.54 -13.84
N GLN A 177 -4.30 19.03 -12.72
CA GLN A 177 -3.66 20.03 -11.85
C GLN A 177 -2.85 19.42 -10.69
N GLY A 178 -2.73 18.09 -10.63
CA GLY A 178 -1.92 17.36 -9.66
C GLY A 178 -2.72 16.78 -8.48
N PRO A 179 -2.45 15.52 -8.08
CA PRO A 179 -3.20 14.81 -7.03
C PRO A 179 -3.04 15.44 -5.63
N VAL A 180 -1.90 16.08 -5.34
CA VAL A 180 -1.64 16.79 -4.07
C VAL A 180 -2.70 17.85 -3.80
N ARG A 181 -2.86 18.77 -4.76
CA ARG A 181 -3.77 19.91 -4.63
C ARG A 181 -5.21 19.45 -4.42
N PHE A 182 -5.65 18.43 -5.18
CA PHE A 182 -6.99 17.87 -5.06
C PHE A 182 -7.26 17.31 -3.66
N LEU A 183 -6.33 16.53 -3.10
CA LEU A 183 -6.47 15.93 -1.78
C LEU A 183 -6.56 16.99 -0.68
N HIS A 184 -5.71 18.03 -0.74
CA HIS A 184 -5.74 19.14 0.21
C HIS A 184 -7.04 19.95 0.11
N GLU A 185 -7.43 20.36 -1.10
CA GLU A 185 -8.68 21.12 -1.31
C GLU A 185 -9.89 20.34 -0.79
N PHE A 186 -9.95 19.03 -1.05
CA PHE A 186 -11.06 18.20 -0.59
C PHE A 186 -11.07 18.03 0.94
N ALA A 187 -9.91 17.82 1.56
CA ALA A 187 -9.84 17.72 3.02
C ALA A 187 -10.27 19.02 3.70
N GLN A 188 -9.89 20.18 3.17
CA GLN A 188 -10.31 21.49 3.69
C GLN A 188 -11.83 21.71 3.57
N LEU A 189 -12.49 21.14 2.54
CA LEU A 189 -13.94 21.18 2.42
C LEU A 189 -14.65 20.31 3.47
N LEU A 190 -14.02 19.20 3.89
CA LEU A 190 -14.57 18.30 4.91
C LEU A 190 -14.29 18.78 6.34
N LEU A 191 -13.19 19.49 6.57
CA LEU A 191 -12.82 19.97 7.90
C LEU A 191 -13.82 21.03 8.38
N PRO A 192 -14.24 20.97 9.66
CA PRO A 192 -15.10 22.01 10.22
C PRO A 192 -14.38 23.36 10.15
N LYS A 193 -15.10 24.39 9.67
CA LYS A 193 -14.58 25.76 9.64
C LYS A 193 -14.25 26.19 11.07
N PRO A 194 -13.13 26.91 11.29
CA PRO A 194 -12.86 27.47 12.60
C PRO A 194 -14.06 28.32 13.04
N ARG A 195 -14.60 28.05 14.23
CA ARG A 195 -15.64 28.90 14.82
C ARG A 195 -15.08 30.32 14.87
N LYS A 196 -15.67 31.25 14.11
CA LYS A 196 -15.39 32.67 14.27
C LYS A 196 -15.74 33.03 15.71
N LYS A 197 -14.76 33.53 16.46
CA LYS A 197 -15.01 34.19 17.75
C LYS A 197 -15.79 35.48 17.52
#